data_AF-A0A398DBL5-F1
#
_entry.id   AF-A0A398DBL5-F1
#
_cell.length_a   1.000
_cell.length_b   1.000
_cell.length_c   1.000
_cell.angle_alpha   90.00
_cell.angle_beta   90.00
_cell.angle_gamma   90.00
#
_symmetry.space_group_name_H-M   'P 1'
#
loop_
_entity.id
_entity.type
_entity.pdbx_description
1 polymer ?
#
loop_
_entity_poly.entity_id
_entity_poly.type
_entity_poly.pdbx_seq_one_letter_code
_entity_poly.pdbx_strand_id
1 'polypeptide(L)'
;MKKRVLIMGAAGRDFHNFNVVYRDNPDYEVVAFTATQIPGIDDKKYPAALAGKLYPNGIPIYPESDLDKLIAELNVDEVIFAYSDQPHVKVMNKASQVLADGADFTLLGPKSTEIKSTKPVVSICAVRTGSGKSQTSRAVVRALRAAGKKVVSIRHPMPYGDLAAQACERFATYADLDKYKCTIEEREEYEPHIDMGAVIYAGVDYEMIVREAEKEADVIIWDGGNNDFSFYVPDLKITVADPLRAGNELTYYPGETNFRQADVIVINKVDSATPAQLATVRENMYKVNPKAIMIEAASPVFVQDPDMIRGKRVLVIEDGP
;
A
#
# COMPACT_ATOMS: atom_id res chain seq x y z
N MET A 1 6.13 20.34 26.21
CA MET A 1 4.86 20.53 25.47
C MET A 1 4.80 19.41 24.44
N LYS A 2 3.64 18.77 24.24
CA LYS A 2 3.52 17.71 23.24
C LYS A 2 3.53 18.34 21.85
N LYS A 3 4.17 17.68 20.88
CA LYS A 3 4.16 18.12 19.48
C LYS A 3 2.80 17.77 18.87
N ARG A 4 2.10 18.76 18.32
CA ARG A 4 0.75 18.61 17.74
C ARG A 4 0.86 18.23 16.28
N VAL A 5 0.29 17.09 15.92
CA VAL A 5 0.49 16.44 14.62
C VAL A 5 -0.82 16.32 13.87
N LEU A 6 -0.82 16.69 12.59
CA LEU A 6 -1.89 16.37 11.66
C LEU A 6 -1.37 15.34 10.65
N ILE A 7 -2.13 14.28 10.39
CA ILE A 7 -1.74 13.26 9.41
C ILE A 7 -2.62 13.43 8.17
N MET A 8 -2.03 13.87 7.06
CA MET A 8 -2.71 13.92 5.77
C MET A 8 -2.43 12.66 4.99
N GLY A 9 -3.45 11.94 4.55
CA GLY A 9 -3.24 10.66 3.87
C GLY A 9 -4.50 10.02 3.36
N ALA A 10 -4.33 8.83 2.82
CA ALA A 10 -5.43 8.00 2.38
C ALA A 10 -5.01 6.53 2.31
N ALA A 11 -5.98 5.70 1.94
CA ALA A 11 -5.86 4.28 1.67
C ALA A 11 -5.44 3.42 2.87
N GLY A 12 -5.17 3.99 4.05
CA GLY A 12 -4.80 3.26 5.28
C GLY A 12 -3.35 3.46 5.73
N ARG A 13 -2.51 4.15 4.93
CA ARG A 13 -1.14 4.50 5.34
C ARG A 13 -1.11 5.56 6.45
N ASP A 14 -2.07 6.47 6.41
CA ASP A 14 -2.36 7.41 7.50
C ASP A 14 -2.61 6.69 8.83
N PHE A 15 -3.51 5.71 8.84
CA PHE A 15 -3.81 4.92 10.03
C PHE A 15 -2.62 4.06 10.44
N HIS A 16 -1.91 3.45 9.49
CA HIS A 16 -0.67 2.72 9.78
C HIS A 16 0.34 3.62 10.50
N ASN A 17 0.70 4.76 9.89
CA ASN A 17 1.65 5.71 10.48
C ASN A 17 1.23 6.14 11.89
N PHE A 18 -0.06 6.43 12.09
CA PHE A 18 -0.62 6.69 13.42
C PHE A 18 -0.35 5.53 14.40
N ASN A 19 -0.72 4.32 13.99
CA ASN A 19 -0.68 3.12 14.81
C ASN A 19 0.74 2.77 15.29
N VAL A 20 1.75 2.87 14.43
CA VAL A 20 3.13 2.52 14.77
C VAL A 20 3.93 3.64 15.44
N VAL A 21 3.69 4.91 15.08
CA VAL A 21 4.54 6.02 15.53
C VAL A 21 3.93 6.82 16.68
N TYR A 22 2.60 6.98 16.70
CA TYR A 22 1.94 8.01 17.51
C TYR A 22 0.95 7.48 18.55
N ARG A 23 0.31 6.33 18.32
CA ARG A 23 -0.80 5.78 19.11
C ARG A 23 -0.62 5.87 20.63
N ASP A 24 0.52 5.41 21.13
CA ASP A 24 0.85 5.38 22.56
C ASP A 24 2.08 6.23 22.93
N ASN A 25 2.48 7.16 22.05
CA ASN A 25 3.64 8.00 22.26
C ASN A 25 3.26 9.32 22.96
N PRO A 26 3.65 9.54 24.23
CA PRO A 26 3.23 10.70 25.00
C PRO A 26 3.86 12.03 24.54
N ASP A 27 4.90 11.98 23.71
CA ASP A 27 5.59 13.17 23.19
C ASP A 27 4.78 13.87 22.08
N TYR A 28 3.78 13.18 21.53
CA TYR A 28 2.95 13.67 20.43
C TYR A 28 1.46 13.72 20.80
N GLU A 29 0.73 14.55 20.08
CA GLU A 29 -0.73 14.61 20.08
C GLU A 29 -1.21 14.70 18.63
N VAL A 30 -1.79 13.64 18.10
CA VAL A 30 -2.38 13.63 16.76
C VAL A 30 -3.77 14.26 16.85
N VAL A 31 -3.89 15.48 16.33
CA VAL A 31 -5.07 16.33 16.52
C VAL A 31 -6.13 16.07 15.45
N ALA A 32 -5.73 15.57 14.28
CA ALA A 32 -6.60 15.30 13.16
C ALA A 32 -5.96 14.40 12.11
N PHE A 33 -6.80 13.69 11.37
CA PHE A 33 -6.49 13.20 10.03
C PHE A 33 -7.14 14.09 8.98
N THR A 34 -6.60 14.09 7.76
CA THR A 34 -7.30 14.63 6.58
C THR A 34 -7.35 13.61 5.45
N ALA A 35 -8.43 13.65 4.66
CA ALA A 35 -8.63 12.79 3.51
C ALA A 35 -9.22 13.58 2.31
N THR A 36 -8.77 13.25 1.10
CA THR A 36 -9.29 13.86 -0.16
C THR A 36 -10.71 13.43 -0.48
N GLN A 37 -11.08 12.21 -0.12
CA GLN A 37 -12.41 11.64 -0.28
C GLN A 37 -12.84 11.04 1.05
N ILE A 38 -14.05 11.36 1.51
CA ILE A 38 -14.67 10.77 2.71
C ILE A 38 -15.92 9.91 2.35
N PRO A 39 -15.96 9.11 1.27
CA PRO A 39 -17.05 8.18 1.10
C PRO A 39 -16.86 7.03 2.10
N GLY A 40 -17.76 6.95 3.08
CA GLY A 40 -18.00 5.73 3.84
C GLY A 40 -17.18 5.52 5.11
N ILE A 41 -16.35 6.45 5.60
CA ILE A 41 -15.83 6.31 6.98
C ILE A 41 -16.90 6.77 7.96
N ASP A 42 -17.41 5.84 8.76
CA ASP A 42 -18.46 6.11 9.76
C ASP A 42 -17.98 7.17 10.77
N ASP A 43 -18.89 8.09 11.13
CA ASP A 43 -18.68 9.18 12.10
C ASP A 43 -17.50 10.13 11.83
N LYS A 44 -16.83 10.01 10.67
CA LYS A 44 -15.67 10.82 10.27
C LYS A 44 -14.59 10.86 11.37
N LYS A 45 -14.36 9.72 12.02
CA LYS A 45 -13.38 9.58 13.11
C LYS A 45 -12.59 8.29 12.96
N TYR A 46 -11.31 8.35 13.31
CA TYR A 46 -10.56 7.16 13.66
C TYR A 46 -11.04 6.67 15.03
N PRO A 47 -11.50 5.42 15.16
CA PRO A 47 -12.28 4.99 16.32
C PRO A 47 -11.43 4.87 17.59
N ALA A 48 -12.01 5.25 18.73
CA ALA A 48 -11.37 5.15 20.05
C ALA A 48 -10.86 3.73 20.35
N ALA A 49 -11.57 2.70 19.88
CA ALA A 49 -11.21 1.30 20.05
C ALA A 49 -9.84 0.94 19.44
N LEU A 50 -9.39 1.67 18.42
CA LEU A 50 -8.09 1.48 17.75
C LEU A 50 -7.08 2.60 18.06
N ALA A 51 -7.53 3.68 18.70
CA ALA A 51 -6.74 4.88 18.89
C ALA A 51 -5.78 4.80 20.09
N GLY A 52 -5.89 3.77 20.93
CA GLY A 52 -5.03 3.60 22.11
C GLY A 52 -5.43 4.49 23.28
N LYS A 53 -4.70 4.38 24.40
CA LYS A 53 -5.10 4.98 25.69
C LYS A 53 -5.07 6.51 25.70
N LEU A 54 -4.30 7.12 24.79
CA LEU A 54 -4.14 8.57 24.71
C LEU A 54 -5.32 9.25 23.99
N TYR A 55 -6.17 8.51 23.29
CA TYR A 55 -7.24 9.03 22.44
C TYR A 55 -8.60 8.37 22.74
N PRO A 56 -9.14 8.52 23.97
CA PRO A 56 -10.37 7.84 24.40
C PRO A 56 -11.63 8.24 23.61
N ASN A 57 -11.58 9.35 22.86
CA ASN A 57 -12.68 9.86 22.04
C ASN A 57 -12.49 9.60 20.54
N GLY A 58 -11.45 8.85 20.16
CA GLY A 58 -10.99 8.74 18.78
C GLY A 58 -10.34 10.04 18.29
N ILE A 59 -10.05 10.10 16.99
CA ILE A 59 -9.38 11.24 16.34
C ILE A 59 -10.24 11.70 15.16
N PRO A 60 -10.55 13.00 15.02
CA PRO A 60 -11.38 13.48 13.92
C PRO A 60 -10.68 13.37 12.56
N ILE A 61 -11.47 13.10 11.52
CA ILE A 61 -11.05 13.06 10.12
C ILE A 61 -11.78 14.19 9.37
N TYR A 62 -11.01 15.11 8.80
CA TYR A 62 -11.53 16.27 8.08
C TYR A 62 -11.29 16.18 6.57
N PRO A 63 -12.02 16.95 5.75
CA PRO A 63 -11.68 17.13 4.35
C PRO A 63 -10.29 17.74 4.19
N GLU A 64 -9.49 17.24 3.24
CA GLU A 64 -8.16 17.82 2.95
C GLU A 64 -8.23 19.29 2.50
N SER A 65 -9.37 19.73 1.92
CA SER A 65 -9.59 21.14 1.56
C SER A 65 -9.46 22.11 2.74
N ASP A 66 -9.61 21.61 3.97
CA ASP A 66 -9.55 22.41 5.19
C ASP A 66 -8.14 22.48 5.78
N LEU A 67 -7.12 21.89 5.14
CA LEU A 67 -5.75 21.75 5.67
C LEU A 67 -5.20 23.07 6.26
N ASP A 68 -5.22 24.15 5.48
CA ASP A 68 -4.62 25.44 5.85
C ASP A 68 -5.33 26.04 7.08
N LYS A 69 -6.67 25.91 7.10
CA LYS A 69 -7.51 26.30 8.24
C LYS A 69 -7.19 25.46 9.47
N LEU A 70 -7.05 24.14 9.32
CA LEU A 70 -6.80 23.20 10.42
C LEU A 70 -5.42 23.42 11.04
N ILE A 71 -4.39 23.76 10.24
CA ILE A 71 -3.05 24.06 10.74
C ILE A 71 -3.12 25.21 11.76
N ALA A 72 -3.83 26.29 11.42
CA ALA A 72 -4.01 27.44 12.30
C ALA A 72 -4.92 27.13 13.50
N GLU A 73 -6.13 26.60 13.26
CA GLU A 73 -7.13 26.40 14.32
C GLU A 73 -6.71 25.36 15.35
N LEU A 74 -6.03 24.30 14.89
CA LEU A 74 -5.56 23.23 15.76
C LEU A 74 -4.14 23.47 16.28
N ASN A 75 -3.49 24.60 15.95
CA ASN A 75 -2.09 24.89 16.30
C ASN A 75 -1.18 23.69 15.97
N VAL A 76 -1.17 23.27 14.70
CA VAL A 76 -0.39 22.11 14.24
C VAL A 76 1.09 22.48 14.17
N ASP A 77 1.94 21.68 14.81
CA ASP A 77 3.40 21.83 14.73
C ASP A 77 3.98 21.05 13.54
N GLU A 78 3.35 19.94 13.14
CA GLU A 78 3.86 19.04 12.10
C GLU A 78 2.73 18.36 11.32
N VAL A 79 2.85 18.38 9.99
CA VAL A 79 1.99 17.63 9.08
C VAL A 79 2.75 16.43 8.53
N ILE A 80 2.21 15.24 8.77
CA ILE A 80 2.74 13.98 8.23
C ILE A 80 2.06 13.71 6.90
N PHE A 81 2.87 13.55 5.85
CA PHE A 81 2.37 13.14 4.54
C PHE A 81 2.36 11.62 4.42
N ALA A 82 1.16 11.05 4.48
CA ALA A 82 0.87 9.63 4.46
C ALA A 82 0.11 9.20 3.18
N TYR A 83 0.44 9.81 2.05
CA TYR A 83 -0.04 9.39 0.73
C TYR A 83 0.99 8.57 -0.03
N SER A 84 0.48 7.79 -0.98
CA SER A 84 1.24 7.11 -2.02
C SER A 84 0.74 7.43 -3.41
N ASP A 85 1.49 6.96 -4.39
CA ASP A 85 1.27 7.10 -5.83
C ASP A 85 1.15 8.56 -6.29
N GLN A 86 1.96 9.42 -5.68
CA GLN A 86 1.97 10.85 -5.99
C GLN A 86 3.22 11.23 -6.81
N PRO A 87 3.09 12.04 -7.86
CA PRO A 87 4.25 12.66 -8.49
C PRO A 87 5.04 13.48 -7.47
N HIS A 88 6.38 13.46 -7.53
CA HIS A 88 7.24 14.21 -6.61
C HIS A 88 6.89 15.70 -6.56
N VAL A 89 6.52 16.29 -7.71
CA VAL A 89 6.08 17.69 -7.79
C VAL A 89 4.87 17.95 -6.89
N LYS A 90 3.90 17.03 -6.85
CA LYS A 90 2.71 17.18 -6.01
C LYS A 90 3.05 17.07 -4.52
N VAL A 91 3.96 16.16 -4.15
CA VAL A 91 4.48 16.06 -2.77
C VAL A 91 5.13 17.37 -2.36
N MET A 92 6.01 17.92 -3.20
CA MET A 92 6.71 19.18 -2.89
C MET A 92 5.77 20.39 -2.87
N ASN A 93 4.73 20.43 -3.70
CA ASN A 93 3.70 21.47 -3.62
C ASN A 93 2.95 21.42 -2.29
N LYS A 94 2.63 20.22 -1.78
CA LYS A 94 2.02 20.06 -0.45
C LYS A 94 2.97 20.45 0.67
N ALA A 95 4.26 20.13 0.54
CA ALA A 95 5.27 20.60 1.48
C ALA A 95 5.32 22.14 1.53
N SER A 96 5.35 22.81 0.37
CA SER A 96 5.33 24.27 0.33
C SER A 96 4.07 24.89 0.92
N GLN A 97 2.90 24.26 0.73
CA GLN A 97 1.65 24.70 1.35
C GLN A 97 1.75 24.63 2.88
N VAL A 98 2.11 23.48 3.43
CA VAL A 98 2.24 23.27 4.89
C VAL A 98 3.26 24.21 5.52
N LEU A 99 4.43 24.38 4.88
CA LEU A 99 5.49 25.25 5.37
C LEU A 99 5.07 26.74 5.36
N ALA A 100 4.26 27.15 4.38
CA ALA A 100 3.74 28.53 4.31
C ALA A 100 2.79 28.84 5.49
N ASP A 101 2.07 27.83 5.98
CA ASP A 101 1.19 27.94 7.15
C ASP A 101 1.92 27.73 8.50
N GLY A 102 3.24 27.50 8.46
CA GLY A 102 4.13 27.52 9.63
C GLY A 102 4.35 26.18 10.32
N ALA A 103 3.77 25.09 9.83
CA ALA A 103 4.00 23.74 10.36
C ALA A 103 5.19 23.04 9.67
N ASP A 104 5.84 22.11 10.35
CA ASP A 104 6.81 21.19 9.74
C ASP A 104 6.11 20.27 8.73
N PHE A 105 6.81 19.89 7.66
CA PHE A 105 6.35 18.85 6.73
C PHE A 105 7.26 17.62 6.82
N THR A 106 6.69 16.46 7.16
CA THR A 106 7.48 15.25 7.42
C THR A 106 7.04 14.06 6.57
N LEU A 107 8.05 13.37 6.03
CA LEU A 107 7.92 12.07 5.39
C LEU A 107 8.47 10.99 6.33
N LEU A 108 7.60 10.15 6.88
CA LEU A 108 8.03 9.01 7.68
C LEU A 108 8.67 7.94 6.79
N GLY A 109 9.84 7.46 7.20
CA GLY A 109 10.61 6.45 6.49
C GLY A 109 10.42 5.03 7.03
N PRO A 110 10.86 4.00 6.29
CA PRO A 110 10.63 2.58 6.62
C PRO A 110 11.07 2.18 8.04
N LYS A 111 12.22 2.68 8.52
CA LYS A 111 12.71 2.37 9.87
C LYS A 111 11.71 2.76 10.97
N SER A 112 10.93 3.82 10.76
CA SER A 112 9.96 4.30 11.74
C SER A 112 8.61 3.59 11.64
N THR A 113 8.30 2.98 10.50
CA THR A 113 6.94 2.50 10.20
C THR A 113 6.85 1.01 9.90
N GLU A 114 7.96 0.32 9.63
CA GLU A 114 7.95 -1.13 9.40
C GLU A 114 7.86 -1.92 10.71
N ILE A 115 6.94 -2.89 10.74
CA ILE A 115 6.74 -3.82 11.84
C ILE A 115 7.60 -5.07 11.61
N LYS A 116 8.32 -5.54 12.63
CA LYS A 116 9.09 -6.79 12.51
C LYS A 116 8.18 -8.01 12.72
N SER A 117 8.19 -8.88 11.72
CA SER A 117 7.62 -10.23 11.79
C SER A 117 8.64 -11.23 12.36
N THR A 118 8.13 -12.24 13.05
CA THR A 118 8.83 -13.46 13.50
C THR A 118 8.95 -14.50 12.39
N LYS A 119 8.13 -14.38 11.33
CA LYS A 119 8.19 -15.19 10.11
C LYS A 119 8.91 -14.43 8.99
N PRO A 120 9.58 -15.12 8.05
CA PRO A 120 10.11 -14.49 6.86
C PRO A 120 9.04 -13.72 6.07
N VAL A 121 9.36 -12.51 5.65
CA VAL A 121 8.47 -11.63 4.86
C VAL A 121 9.05 -11.42 3.47
N VAL A 122 8.27 -11.73 2.43
CA VAL A 122 8.55 -11.30 1.06
C VAL A 122 7.62 -10.13 0.74
N SER A 123 8.20 -8.96 0.51
CA SER A 123 7.45 -7.75 0.17
C SER A 123 7.38 -7.55 -1.33
N ILE A 124 6.18 -7.26 -1.83
CA ILE A 124 5.90 -7.02 -3.25
C ILE A 124 5.33 -5.61 -3.38
N CYS A 125 6.18 -4.71 -3.84
CA CYS A 125 5.89 -3.29 -4.03
C CYS A 125 5.94 -2.93 -5.52
N ALA A 126 5.64 -1.69 -5.87
CA ALA A 126 5.83 -1.18 -7.23
C ALA A 126 6.35 0.25 -7.21
N VAL A 127 6.77 0.70 -8.38
CA VAL A 127 7.09 2.10 -8.64
C VAL A 127 5.86 2.97 -8.89
N ARG A 128 4.78 2.37 -9.40
CA ARG A 128 3.50 3.03 -9.73
C ARG A 128 2.36 2.04 -9.61
N THR A 129 1.15 2.53 -9.34
CA THR A 129 -0.06 1.70 -9.45
C THR A 129 -0.23 1.15 -10.88
N GLY A 130 -0.78 -0.06 -11.02
CA GLY A 130 -0.96 -0.71 -12.33
C GLY A 130 0.30 -1.31 -12.97
N SER A 131 1.42 -1.43 -12.24
CA SER A 131 2.65 -2.06 -12.77
C SER A 131 2.60 -3.60 -12.85
N GLY A 132 1.57 -4.24 -12.28
CA GLY A 132 1.42 -5.71 -12.28
C GLY A 132 1.87 -6.41 -10.99
N LYS A 133 1.74 -5.74 -9.83
CA LYS A 133 2.02 -6.33 -8.50
C LYS A 133 1.24 -7.62 -8.26
N SER A 134 -0.07 -7.62 -8.51
CA SER A 134 -0.93 -8.77 -8.24
C SER A 134 -0.50 -10.02 -9.01
N GLN A 135 -0.07 -9.90 -10.27
CA GLN A 135 0.45 -11.03 -11.04
C GLN A 135 1.76 -11.56 -10.44
N THR A 136 2.67 -10.65 -10.08
CA THR A 136 3.95 -10.98 -9.44
C THR A 136 3.71 -11.68 -8.09
N SER A 137 2.79 -11.18 -7.28
CA SER A 137 2.38 -11.79 -6.02
C SER A 137 1.88 -13.21 -6.18
N ARG A 138 0.94 -13.44 -7.10
CA ARG A 138 0.45 -14.80 -7.38
C ARG A 138 1.56 -15.73 -7.86
N ALA A 139 2.54 -15.23 -8.64
CA ALA A 139 3.68 -16.04 -9.06
C ALA A 139 4.58 -16.45 -7.88
N VAL A 140 4.89 -15.51 -6.97
CA VAL A 140 5.67 -15.78 -5.76
C VAL A 140 4.93 -16.76 -4.83
N VAL A 141 3.63 -16.55 -4.61
CA VAL A 141 2.79 -17.46 -3.81
C VAL A 141 2.83 -18.87 -4.37
N ARG A 142 2.65 -19.05 -5.70
CA ARG A 142 2.74 -20.37 -6.34
C ARG A 142 4.11 -21.01 -6.15
N ALA A 143 5.20 -20.25 -6.31
CA ALA A 143 6.55 -20.76 -6.14
C ALA A 143 6.82 -21.25 -4.71
N LEU A 144 6.44 -20.47 -3.70
CA LEU A 144 6.60 -20.84 -2.28
C LEU A 144 5.74 -22.05 -1.90
N ARG A 145 4.50 -22.13 -2.40
CA ARG A 145 3.62 -23.29 -2.18
C ARG A 145 4.15 -24.54 -2.88
N ALA A 146 4.68 -24.43 -4.09
CA ALA A 146 5.34 -25.53 -4.78
C ALA A 146 6.58 -26.03 -4.01
N ALA A 147 7.22 -25.15 -3.23
CA ALA A 147 8.27 -25.50 -2.28
C ALA A 147 7.74 -26.02 -0.92
N GLY A 148 6.45 -26.32 -0.80
CA GLY A 148 5.83 -26.92 0.37
C GLY A 148 5.59 -25.96 1.55
N LYS A 149 5.62 -24.64 1.33
CA LYS A 149 5.42 -23.64 2.39
C LYS A 149 3.95 -23.28 2.57
N LYS A 150 3.53 -23.07 3.82
CA LYS A 150 2.27 -22.40 4.15
C LYS A 150 2.45 -20.90 3.96
N VAL A 151 1.75 -20.35 2.97
CA VAL A 151 1.86 -18.93 2.59
C VAL A 151 0.61 -18.19 3.03
N VAL A 152 0.80 -17.09 3.74
CA VAL A 152 -0.24 -16.11 4.05
C VAL A 152 0.11 -14.80 3.35
N SER A 153 -0.86 -14.22 2.64
CA SER A 153 -0.73 -12.89 2.05
C SER A 153 -1.37 -11.86 2.97
N ILE A 154 -0.67 -10.79 3.30
CA ILE A 154 -1.26 -9.62 3.96
C ILE A 154 -1.42 -8.56 2.87
N ARG A 155 -2.66 -8.08 2.72
CA ARG A 155 -3.07 -7.08 1.74
C ARG A 155 -3.32 -5.75 2.44
N HIS A 156 -3.04 -4.67 1.72
CA HIS A 156 -3.47 -3.34 2.13
C HIS A 156 -5.01 -3.30 2.14
N PRO A 157 -5.68 -2.86 3.22
CA PRO A 157 -7.13 -2.75 3.22
C PRO A 157 -7.55 -1.59 2.32
N MET A 158 -8.83 -1.61 1.95
CA MET A 158 -9.56 -0.42 1.54
C MET A 158 -10.39 0.03 2.75
N PRO A 159 -9.92 1.00 3.56
CA PRO A 159 -10.52 1.29 4.86
C PRO A 159 -11.81 2.12 4.72
N TYR A 160 -12.87 1.49 4.21
CA TYR A 160 -14.21 2.05 4.08
C TYR A 160 -15.15 1.35 5.06
N GLY A 161 -15.99 2.09 5.77
CA GLY A 161 -16.99 1.56 6.70
C GLY A 161 -16.53 1.59 8.16
N ASP A 162 -16.81 0.51 8.87
CA ASP A 162 -16.50 0.34 10.29
C ASP A 162 -15.05 -0.12 10.46
N LEU A 163 -14.16 0.86 10.65
CA LEU A 163 -12.73 0.63 10.87
C LEU A 163 -12.45 -0.29 12.07
N ALA A 164 -13.28 -0.26 13.11
CA ALA A 164 -13.07 -1.10 14.30
C ALA A 164 -13.40 -2.58 14.01
N ALA A 165 -14.45 -2.82 13.22
CA ALA A 165 -14.76 -4.18 12.74
C ALA A 165 -13.68 -4.70 11.77
N GLN A 166 -13.07 -3.80 11.01
CA GLN A 166 -12.01 -4.09 10.04
C GLN A 166 -10.59 -4.04 10.64
N ALA A 167 -10.44 -4.18 11.95
CA ALA A 167 -9.11 -4.13 12.58
C ALA A 167 -8.19 -5.25 12.06
N CYS A 168 -8.73 -6.47 11.93
CA CYS A 168 -8.04 -7.64 11.41
C CYS A 168 -9.06 -8.65 10.86
N GLU A 169 -8.98 -8.91 9.57
CA GLU A 169 -9.87 -9.80 8.83
C GLU A 169 -9.05 -10.91 8.18
N ARG A 170 -9.60 -12.12 8.18
CA ARG A 170 -8.95 -13.32 7.65
C ARG A 170 -9.85 -13.97 6.61
N PHE A 171 -9.35 -14.12 5.39
CA PHE A 171 -10.05 -14.71 4.26
C PHE A 171 -9.39 -16.00 3.84
N ALA A 172 -10.12 -17.11 3.93
CA ALA A 172 -9.68 -18.41 3.42
C ALA A 172 -10.70 -19.05 2.47
N THR A 173 -11.94 -18.55 2.48
CA THR A 173 -13.07 -19.07 1.71
C THR A 173 -13.95 -17.92 1.21
N TYR A 174 -14.77 -18.20 0.20
CA TYR A 174 -15.77 -17.23 -0.29
C TYR A 174 -16.77 -16.80 0.79
N ALA A 175 -17.09 -17.68 1.75
CA ALA A 175 -17.97 -17.32 2.87
C ALA A 175 -17.35 -16.24 3.78
N ASP A 176 -16.03 -16.13 3.83
CA ASP A 176 -15.35 -15.05 4.56
C ASP A 176 -15.60 -13.69 3.86
N LEU A 177 -15.61 -13.66 2.52
CA LEU A 177 -15.90 -12.44 1.75
C LEU A 177 -17.32 -11.92 2.03
N ASP A 178 -18.29 -12.83 2.22
CA ASP A 178 -19.65 -12.47 2.60
C ASP A 178 -19.72 -11.99 4.07
N LYS A 179 -19.04 -12.71 4.97
CA LYS A 179 -18.98 -12.40 6.41
C LYS A 179 -18.45 -10.98 6.66
N TYR A 180 -17.38 -10.60 5.98
CA TYR A 180 -16.74 -9.28 6.09
C TYR A 180 -17.36 -8.24 5.15
N LYS A 181 -18.39 -8.61 4.38
CA LYS A 181 -19.11 -7.72 3.46
C LYS A 181 -18.20 -7.05 2.42
N CYS A 182 -17.25 -7.80 1.87
CA CYS A 182 -16.30 -7.28 0.92
C CYS A 182 -16.98 -6.62 -0.27
N THR A 183 -16.43 -5.47 -0.69
CA THR A 183 -16.85 -4.78 -1.91
C THR A 183 -16.50 -5.60 -3.15
N ILE A 184 -16.96 -5.14 -4.32
CA ILE A 184 -16.64 -5.80 -5.59
C ILE A 184 -15.13 -5.73 -5.85
N GLU A 185 -14.52 -4.58 -5.55
CA GLU A 185 -13.09 -4.32 -5.71
C GLU A 185 -12.25 -5.21 -4.79
N GLU A 186 -12.64 -5.35 -3.52
CA GLU A 186 -11.97 -6.25 -2.58
C GLU A 186 -12.07 -7.71 -3.03
N ARG A 187 -13.24 -8.13 -3.52
CA ARG A 187 -13.44 -9.47 -4.06
C ARG A 187 -12.56 -9.73 -5.28
N GLU A 188 -12.48 -8.80 -6.22
CA GLU A 188 -11.60 -8.92 -7.39
C GLU A 188 -10.12 -9.12 -6.97
N GLU A 189 -9.70 -8.48 -5.87
CA GLU A 189 -8.36 -8.68 -5.34
C GLU A 189 -8.18 -10.01 -4.58
N TYR A 190 -9.19 -10.45 -3.82
CA TYR A 190 -9.06 -11.54 -2.85
C TYR A 190 -9.41 -12.92 -3.43
N GLU A 191 -10.44 -13.01 -4.27
CA GLU A 191 -10.91 -14.26 -4.88
C GLU A 191 -9.77 -15.04 -5.57
N PRO A 192 -8.89 -14.42 -6.38
CA PRO A 192 -7.80 -15.14 -7.03
C PRO A 192 -6.81 -15.81 -6.06
N HIS A 193 -6.68 -15.32 -4.82
CA HIS A 193 -5.84 -15.96 -3.80
C HIS A 193 -6.57 -17.12 -3.12
N ILE A 194 -7.87 -16.98 -2.85
CA ILE A 194 -8.71 -18.06 -2.33
C ILE A 194 -8.75 -19.23 -3.31
N ASP A 195 -8.88 -18.98 -4.61
CA ASP A 195 -8.84 -19.99 -5.66
C ASP A 195 -7.51 -20.77 -5.72
N MET A 196 -6.41 -20.13 -5.30
CA MET A 196 -5.11 -20.79 -5.16
C MET A 196 -4.96 -21.56 -3.83
N GLY A 197 -5.97 -21.52 -2.97
CA GLY A 197 -5.94 -22.06 -1.62
C GLY A 197 -4.97 -21.33 -0.69
N ALA A 198 -4.73 -20.04 -0.94
CA ALA A 198 -3.96 -19.16 -0.07
C ALA A 198 -4.88 -18.47 0.95
N VAL A 199 -4.34 -18.14 2.13
CA VAL A 199 -5.03 -17.35 3.15
C VAL A 199 -4.60 -15.90 3.00
N ILE A 200 -5.56 -14.98 3.12
CA ILE A 200 -5.34 -13.55 3.04
C ILE A 200 -5.72 -12.92 4.37
N TYR A 201 -4.93 -11.96 4.82
CA TYR A 201 -5.35 -11.04 5.86
C TYR A 201 -5.39 -9.62 5.32
N ALA A 202 -6.35 -8.84 5.80
CA ALA A 202 -6.45 -7.41 5.57
C ALA A 202 -7.03 -6.72 6.81
N GLY A 203 -7.00 -5.40 6.83
CA GLY A 203 -7.52 -4.57 7.90
C GLY A 203 -6.59 -3.43 8.27
N VAL A 204 -6.99 -2.59 9.22
CA VAL A 204 -6.31 -1.33 9.54
C VAL A 204 -5.26 -1.41 10.66
N ASP A 205 -5.23 -2.50 11.43
CA ASP A 205 -4.21 -2.72 12.47
C ASP A 205 -3.19 -3.76 12.01
N TYR A 206 -2.15 -3.30 11.31
CA TYR A 206 -1.10 -4.15 10.76
C TYR A 206 -0.26 -4.88 11.82
N GLU A 207 -0.20 -4.37 13.06
CA GLU A 207 0.44 -5.09 14.16
C GLU A 207 -0.44 -6.30 14.53
N MET A 208 -1.74 -6.10 14.72
CA MET A 208 -2.67 -7.22 14.99
C MET A 208 -2.66 -8.25 13.86
N ILE A 209 -2.72 -7.78 12.61
CA ILE A 209 -2.77 -8.64 11.42
C ILE A 209 -1.54 -9.54 11.32
N VAL A 210 -0.33 -8.99 11.52
CA VAL A 210 0.88 -9.82 11.42
C VAL A 210 0.92 -10.85 12.55
N ARG A 211 0.48 -10.51 13.77
CA ARG A 211 0.42 -11.48 14.88
C ARG A 211 -0.56 -12.63 14.63
N GLU A 212 -1.65 -12.39 13.92
CA GLU A 212 -2.56 -13.46 13.50
C GLU A 212 -1.96 -14.29 12.35
N ALA A 213 -1.42 -13.64 11.32
CA ALA A 213 -0.78 -14.33 10.19
C ALA A 213 0.38 -15.24 10.63
N GLU A 214 1.18 -14.80 11.60
CA GLU A 214 2.31 -15.56 12.16
C GLU A 214 1.93 -16.92 12.75
N LYS A 215 0.66 -17.10 13.18
CA LYS A 215 0.20 -18.35 13.82
C LYS A 215 0.06 -19.51 12.83
N GLU A 216 -0.11 -19.23 11.54
CA GLU A 216 -0.34 -20.25 10.52
C GLU A 216 0.60 -20.18 9.30
N ALA A 217 1.34 -19.08 9.14
CA ALA A 217 2.30 -18.90 8.06
C ALA A 217 3.67 -19.53 8.36
N ASP A 218 4.25 -20.17 7.34
CA ASP A 218 5.70 -20.40 7.27
C ASP A 218 6.41 -19.18 6.67
N VAL A 219 5.75 -18.49 5.74
CA VAL A 219 6.24 -17.28 5.05
C VAL A 219 5.06 -16.34 4.82
N ILE A 220 5.28 -15.04 5.03
CA ILE A 220 4.29 -13.99 4.80
C ILE A 220 4.63 -13.25 3.50
N ILE A 221 3.62 -13.05 2.66
CA ILE A 221 3.70 -12.12 1.53
C ILE A 221 3.09 -10.80 1.97
N TRP A 222 3.87 -9.72 1.96
CA TRP A 222 3.31 -8.38 1.97
C TRP A 222 2.97 -7.98 0.54
N ASP A 223 1.69 -7.88 0.24
CA ASP A 223 1.18 -7.52 -1.07
C ASP A 223 0.72 -6.06 -1.04
N GLY A 224 1.65 -5.16 -1.36
CA GLY A 224 1.49 -3.74 -1.08
C GLY A 224 0.34 -3.09 -1.84
N GLY A 225 -0.30 -2.10 -1.23
CA GLY A 225 -1.26 -1.20 -1.88
C GLY A 225 -0.55 -0.16 -2.76
N ASN A 226 -1.19 0.27 -3.85
CA ASN A 226 -0.70 1.35 -4.73
C ASN A 226 0.79 1.19 -5.12
N ASN A 227 1.65 2.11 -4.70
CA ASN A 227 3.10 1.99 -4.77
C ASN A 227 3.76 2.24 -3.39
N ASP A 228 3.04 1.98 -2.29
CA ASP A 228 3.58 2.13 -0.95
C ASP A 228 4.77 1.22 -0.69
N PHE A 229 5.68 1.67 0.18
CA PHE A 229 6.73 0.78 0.69
C PHE A 229 6.17 -0.19 1.73
N SER A 230 6.95 -1.21 2.09
CA SER A 230 6.49 -2.27 2.98
C SER A 230 6.10 -1.73 4.35
N PHE A 231 5.02 -2.27 4.92
CA PHE A 231 4.66 -2.01 6.32
C PHE A 231 5.29 -3.03 7.27
N TYR A 232 5.97 -4.04 6.73
CA TYR A 232 6.70 -5.04 7.48
C TYR A 232 8.15 -5.03 7.06
N VAL A 233 9.06 -5.31 7.98
CA VAL A 233 10.49 -5.42 7.64
C VAL A 233 10.67 -6.64 6.71
N PRO A 234 11.04 -6.45 5.44
CA PRO A 234 11.14 -7.55 4.49
C PRO A 234 12.46 -8.32 4.66
N ASP A 235 12.42 -9.63 4.43
CA ASP A 235 13.61 -10.47 4.23
C ASP A 235 13.96 -10.59 2.74
N LEU A 236 12.99 -10.30 1.86
CA LEU A 236 13.17 -10.13 0.42
C LEU A 236 12.22 -9.03 -0.10
N LYS A 237 12.77 -8.01 -0.76
CA LYS A 237 11.98 -6.92 -1.36
C LYS A 237 11.98 -6.99 -2.89
N ILE A 238 10.81 -7.28 -3.44
CA ILE A 238 10.53 -7.30 -4.88
C ILE A 238 9.78 -6.02 -5.25
N THR A 239 10.32 -5.24 -6.18
CA THR A 239 9.66 -4.03 -6.70
C THR A 239 9.36 -4.17 -8.18
N VAL A 240 8.11 -3.97 -8.58
CA VAL A 240 7.67 -4.05 -9.97
C VAL A 240 7.76 -2.68 -10.65
N ALA A 241 8.46 -2.62 -11.79
CA ALA A 241 8.60 -1.47 -12.66
C ALA A 241 7.80 -1.68 -13.97
N ASP A 242 7.22 -0.60 -14.49
CA ASP A 242 6.43 -0.61 -15.72
C ASP A 242 7.10 0.24 -16.81
N PRO A 243 7.74 -0.37 -17.82
CA PRO A 243 8.44 0.33 -18.89
C PRO A 243 7.50 1.10 -19.82
N LEU A 244 6.19 0.80 -19.87
CA LEU A 244 5.25 1.61 -20.65
C LEU A 244 5.17 3.05 -20.13
N ARG A 245 5.62 3.26 -18.90
CA ARG A 245 5.63 4.54 -18.20
C ARG A 245 7.06 4.80 -17.68
N ALA A 246 8.06 4.60 -18.53
CA ALA A 246 9.48 4.78 -18.20
C ALA A 246 9.77 6.16 -17.57
N GLY A 247 10.62 6.18 -16.55
CA GLY A 247 10.95 7.36 -15.75
C GLY A 247 10.10 7.55 -14.49
N ASN A 248 8.95 6.86 -14.38
CA ASN A 248 8.13 6.93 -13.15
C ASN A 248 8.82 6.31 -11.94
N GLU A 249 9.72 5.35 -12.17
CA GLU A 249 10.60 4.77 -11.14
C GLU A 249 11.49 5.78 -10.41
N LEU A 250 11.67 6.99 -10.95
CA LEU A 250 12.44 8.07 -10.32
C LEU A 250 11.61 9.36 -10.08
N THR A 251 10.31 9.38 -10.37
CA THR A 251 9.50 10.61 -10.31
C THR A 251 8.23 10.49 -9.47
N TYR A 252 7.95 9.31 -8.91
CA TYR A 252 6.78 9.05 -8.07
C TYR A 252 7.15 8.60 -6.65
N TYR A 253 6.41 9.14 -5.68
CA TYR A 253 6.53 8.84 -4.26
C TYR A 253 5.46 7.83 -3.80
N PRO A 254 5.82 6.87 -2.92
CA PRO A 254 7.17 6.46 -2.57
C PRO A 254 7.76 5.42 -3.54
N GLY A 255 7.25 5.32 -4.77
CA GLY A 255 7.72 4.38 -5.79
C GLY A 255 9.24 4.38 -6.01
N GLU A 256 9.88 5.56 -6.02
CA GLU A 256 11.34 5.67 -6.09
C GLU A 256 12.02 5.07 -4.85
N THR A 257 11.46 5.24 -3.65
CA THR A 257 11.95 4.59 -2.42
C THR A 257 11.96 3.07 -2.59
N ASN A 258 10.88 2.50 -3.13
CA ASN A 258 10.81 1.07 -3.40
C ASN A 258 11.81 0.60 -4.44
N PHE A 259 12.03 1.38 -5.49
CA PHE A 259 12.99 1.06 -6.55
C PHE A 259 14.44 1.04 -6.03
N ARG A 260 14.80 2.03 -5.20
CA ARG A 260 16.12 2.16 -4.59
C ARG A 260 16.42 1.08 -3.54
N GLN A 261 15.40 0.57 -2.86
CA GLN A 261 15.55 -0.42 -1.79
C GLN A 261 15.37 -1.88 -2.25
N ALA A 262 14.97 -2.11 -3.50
CA ALA A 262 14.65 -3.44 -3.98
C ALA A 262 15.87 -4.36 -3.97
N ASP A 263 15.68 -5.61 -3.53
CA ASP A 263 16.61 -6.70 -3.78
C ASP A 263 16.42 -7.25 -5.19
N VAL A 264 15.17 -7.23 -5.67
CA VAL A 264 14.77 -7.70 -7.00
C VAL A 264 13.88 -6.64 -7.66
N ILE A 265 14.22 -6.27 -8.89
CA ILE A 265 13.40 -5.40 -9.73
C ILE A 265 12.83 -6.22 -10.87
N VAL A 266 11.50 -6.32 -10.90
CA VAL A 266 10.76 -6.98 -11.98
C VAL A 266 10.33 -5.90 -12.97
N ILE A 267 10.95 -5.86 -14.15
CA ILE A 267 10.50 -5.04 -15.27
C ILE A 267 9.41 -5.84 -15.99
N ASN A 268 8.15 -5.45 -15.77
CA ASN A 268 6.99 -6.15 -16.30
C ASN A 268 6.58 -5.61 -17.69
N LYS A 269 5.65 -6.27 -18.38
CA LYS A 269 5.08 -5.83 -19.68
C LYS A 269 6.13 -5.62 -20.78
N VAL A 270 7.24 -6.37 -20.73
CA VAL A 270 8.34 -6.22 -21.71
C VAL A 270 7.94 -6.58 -23.13
N ASP A 271 6.89 -7.38 -23.28
CA ASP A 271 6.26 -7.77 -24.54
C ASP A 271 5.49 -6.64 -25.22
N SER A 272 5.11 -5.61 -24.48
CA SER A 272 4.39 -4.42 -24.99
C SER A 272 5.28 -3.17 -25.09
N ALA A 273 6.44 -3.17 -24.45
CA ALA A 273 7.31 -2.00 -24.35
C ALA A 273 8.24 -1.84 -25.56
N THR A 274 8.53 -0.58 -25.92
CA THR A 274 9.54 -0.28 -26.93
C THR A 274 10.96 -0.51 -26.39
N PRO A 275 11.96 -0.76 -27.26
CA PRO A 275 13.35 -0.86 -26.83
C PRO A 275 13.86 0.37 -26.06
N ALA A 276 13.42 1.57 -26.42
CA ALA A 276 13.79 2.81 -25.75
C ALA A 276 13.24 2.90 -24.33
N GLN A 277 11.96 2.56 -24.14
CA GLN A 277 11.32 2.48 -22.82
C GLN A 277 12.04 1.49 -21.90
N LEU A 278 12.36 0.29 -22.40
CA LEU A 278 13.12 -0.70 -21.64
C LEU A 278 14.53 -0.20 -21.30
N ALA A 279 15.23 0.42 -22.25
CA ALA A 279 16.55 0.99 -22.02
C ALA A 279 16.52 2.03 -20.89
N THR A 280 15.54 2.96 -20.90
CA THR A 280 15.40 3.96 -19.84
C THR A 280 15.24 3.35 -18.45
N VAL A 281 14.35 2.37 -18.28
CA VAL A 281 14.13 1.74 -16.95
C VAL A 281 15.38 0.98 -16.50
N ARG A 282 16.05 0.26 -17.40
CA ARG A 282 17.29 -0.46 -17.11
C ARG A 282 18.41 0.49 -16.71
N GLU A 283 18.61 1.57 -17.46
CA GLU A 283 19.61 2.59 -17.16
C GLU A 283 19.34 3.25 -15.80
N ASN A 284 18.08 3.59 -15.51
CA ASN A 284 17.69 4.13 -14.21
C ASN A 284 17.95 3.14 -13.08
N MET A 285 17.64 1.84 -13.28
CA MET A 285 17.97 0.78 -12.32
C MET A 285 19.47 0.74 -12.03
N TYR A 286 20.31 0.63 -13.06
CA TYR A 286 21.77 0.58 -12.87
C TYR A 286 22.32 1.86 -12.22
N LYS A 287 21.69 3.01 -12.47
CA LYS A 287 22.09 4.29 -11.88
C LYS A 287 21.81 4.37 -10.38
N VAL A 288 20.64 3.90 -9.91
CA VAL A 288 20.22 4.12 -8.52
C VAL A 288 20.25 2.88 -7.64
N ASN A 289 20.22 1.68 -8.22
CA ASN A 289 20.26 0.41 -7.51
C ASN A 289 20.97 -0.68 -8.37
N PRO A 290 22.28 -0.56 -8.60
CA PRO A 290 23.05 -1.52 -9.41
C PRO A 290 23.18 -2.92 -8.79
N LYS A 291 22.75 -3.10 -7.53
CA LYS A 291 22.84 -4.38 -6.81
C LYS A 291 21.58 -5.23 -6.94
N ALA A 292 20.45 -4.63 -7.35
CA ALA A 292 19.21 -5.36 -7.51
C ALA A 292 19.32 -6.42 -8.61
N ILE A 293 18.73 -7.59 -8.36
CA ILE A 293 18.55 -8.61 -9.38
C ILE A 293 17.45 -8.12 -10.33
N MET A 294 17.79 -7.99 -11.61
CA MET A 294 16.84 -7.62 -12.65
C MET A 294 16.15 -8.87 -13.21
N ILE A 295 14.82 -8.87 -13.20
CA ILE A 295 13.99 -9.89 -13.83
C ILE A 295 13.10 -9.21 -14.85
N GLU A 296 13.01 -9.79 -16.05
CA GLU A 296 12.10 -9.32 -17.09
C GLU A 296 10.91 -10.27 -17.20
N ALA A 297 9.70 -9.71 -17.23
CA ALA A 297 8.46 -10.46 -17.27
C ALA A 297 7.56 -9.95 -18.38
N ALA A 298 6.98 -10.89 -19.14
CA ALA A 298 5.89 -10.59 -20.06
C ALA A 298 4.56 -10.63 -19.32
N SER A 299 3.60 -9.80 -19.74
CA SER A 299 2.23 -9.79 -19.22
C SER A 299 1.22 -9.80 -20.36
N PRO A 300 1.12 -10.91 -21.10
CA PRO A 300 0.21 -10.98 -22.23
C PRO A 300 -1.23 -11.07 -21.74
N VAL A 301 -2.14 -10.46 -22.49
CA VAL A 301 -3.59 -10.56 -22.24
C VAL A 301 -4.11 -11.89 -22.77
N PHE A 302 -4.81 -12.63 -21.92
CA PHE A 302 -5.43 -13.91 -22.27
C PHE A 302 -6.89 -13.95 -21.84
N VAL A 303 -7.71 -14.67 -22.61
CA VAL A 303 -9.10 -15.00 -22.28
C VAL A 303 -9.19 -16.50 -22.04
N GLN A 304 -9.84 -16.92 -20.95
CA GLN A 304 -9.94 -18.34 -20.59
C GLN A 304 -10.66 -19.17 -21.64
N ASP A 305 -11.73 -18.62 -22.24
CA ASP A 305 -12.46 -19.24 -23.35
C ASP A 305 -12.46 -18.31 -24.57
N PRO A 306 -11.47 -18.44 -25.47
CA PRO A 306 -11.39 -17.63 -26.69
C PRO A 306 -12.58 -17.85 -27.64
N ASP A 307 -13.26 -19.00 -27.57
CA ASP A 307 -14.37 -19.31 -28.47
C ASP A 307 -15.62 -18.49 -28.14
N MET A 308 -15.81 -18.08 -26.88
CA MET A 308 -16.90 -17.17 -26.50
C MET A 308 -16.87 -15.82 -27.24
N ILE A 309 -15.69 -15.38 -27.67
CA ILE A 309 -15.49 -14.08 -28.31
C ILE A 309 -15.15 -14.16 -29.80
N ARG A 310 -15.09 -15.38 -30.36
CA ARG A 310 -14.77 -15.60 -31.77
C ARG A 310 -15.79 -14.88 -32.67
N GLY A 311 -15.30 -14.03 -33.58
CA GLY A 311 -16.13 -13.27 -34.51
C GLY A 311 -16.91 -12.10 -33.90
N LYS A 312 -16.75 -11.82 -32.59
CA LYS A 312 -17.39 -10.70 -31.91
C LYS A 312 -16.47 -9.48 -31.89
N ARG A 313 -17.06 -8.28 -31.82
CA ARG A 313 -16.32 -7.06 -31.46
C ARG A 313 -16.18 -7.03 -29.94
N VAL A 314 -14.95 -7.03 -29.46
CA VAL A 314 -14.64 -7.06 -28.02
C VAL A 314 -13.99 -5.74 -27.64
N LEU A 315 -14.46 -5.16 -26.53
CA LEU A 315 -13.77 -4.08 -25.83
C LEU A 315 -13.06 -4.71 -24.64
N VAL A 316 -11.74 -4.56 -24.58
CA VAL A 316 -10.95 -4.94 -23.40
C VAL A 316 -10.80 -3.69 -22.54
N ILE A 317 -11.27 -3.77 -21.30
CA ILE A 317 -11.12 -2.72 -20.29
C ILE A 317 -10.13 -3.25 -19.27
N GLU A 318 -8.98 -2.60 -19.15
CA GLU A 318 -7.96 -2.91 -18.14
C GLU A 318 -8.02 -1.89 -17.00
N ASP A 319 -7.57 -2.32 -15.83
CA ASP A 319 -7.52 -1.50 -14.64
C ASP A 319 -6.24 -0.64 -14.65
N GLY A 320 -6.40 0.67 -14.87
CA GLY A 320 -5.32 1.65 -14.87
C GLY A 320 -5.83 3.06 -15.20
N PRO A 321 -5.21 4.12 -14.64
CA PRO A 321 -5.56 5.50 -14.94
C PRO A 321 -5.20 5.92 -16.36
#